data_AF-A0A3F3PIY9-F1
#
_entry.id   AF-A0A3F3PIY9-F1
#
_cell.length_a   1.000
_cell.length_b   1.000
_cell.length_c   1.000
_cell.angle_alpha   90.00
_cell.angle_beta   90.00
_cell.angle_gamma   90.00
#
_symmetry.space_group_name_H-M   'P 1'
#
loop_
_entity.id
_entity.type
_entity.pdbx_description
1 polymer ?
#
loop_
_entity_poly.entity_id
_entity_poly.type
_entity_poly.pdbx_seq_one_letter_code
_entity_poly.pdbx_strand_id
1 'polypeptide(L)'
;MCWFFIADFGDESHSGGEITSCLPSSAGGPPPASYHDLEEKSQFANQTFIGGLQVCVIVHYLESPIGEYDELLWIPGAFQNPWSGKQTYRATRAYVSTGASLYNGRKNWNVPKIVTVLPYDGKEPFMELDLKPILFKSTPFLPINTKYIPIAFSFDFPPLQQGEEEGLVGTYEWKRVLLGISGKAGMVKVKGTTDDGIHYPRLNNGGYWLWVKDAKIRIEGAQVRSKE
;
A
#
# COMPACT_ATOMS: atom_id res chain seq x y z
N MET A 1 4.83 31.86 13.62
CA MET A 1 5.65 31.37 12.50
C MET A 1 6.36 30.12 12.96
N CYS A 2 5.72 28.96 12.82
CA CYS A 2 6.30 27.69 13.22
C CYS A 2 7.06 27.13 12.02
N TRP A 3 8.38 27.30 12.05
CA TRP A 3 9.31 26.58 11.20
C TRP A 3 9.32 25.13 11.66
N PHE A 4 8.46 24.29 11.11
CA PHE A 4 8.58 22.85 11.32
C PHE A 4 9.70 22.35 10.41
N PHE A 5 10.81 22.01 11.06
CA PHE A 5 11.87 21.21 10.49
C PHE A 5 11.27 20.05 9.71
N ILE A 6 11.51 20.09 8.40
CA ILE A 6 11.43 18.96 7.49
C ILE A 6 12.36 17.91 8.11
N ALA A 7 11.78 16.89 8.72
CA ALA A 7 12.53 15.68 9.01
C ALA A 7 12.88 15.08 7.64
N ASP A 8 14.15 15.18 7.26
CA ASP A 8 14.78 14.22 6.36
C ASP A 8 14.48 12.83 6.93
N PHE A 9 13.47 12.16 6.40
CA PHE A 9 13.38 10.73 6.53
C PHE A 9 14.53 10.18 5.72
N GLY A 10 15.57 9.70 6.40
CA GLY A 10 16.65 8.94 5.79
C GLY A 10 16.08 7.76 4.99
N ASP A 11 16.96 7.03 4.30
CA ASP A 11 16.60 5.86 3.48
C ASP A 11 15.87 4.73 4.24
N GLU A 12 15.53 4.92 5.52
CA GLU A 12 14.86 3.95 6.36
C GLU A 12 13.79 4.63 7.22
N SER A 13 12.58 4.05 7.27
CA SER A 13 11.52 4.44 8.18
C SER A 13 10.97 3.25 8.96
N HIS A 14 10.68 3.47 10.23
CA HIS A 14 10.06 2.48 11.11
C HIS A 14 8.69 2.97 11.55
N SER A 15 7.71 2.08 11.50
CA SER A 15 6.36 2.35 11.99
C SER A 15 5.78 1.14 12.71
N GLY A 16 4.90 1.40 13.67
CA GLY A 16 4.15 0.42 14.43
C GLY A 16 2.65 0.51 14.12
N GLY A 17 1.95 -0.63 14.03
CA GLY A 17 0.53 -0.60 13.75
C GLY A 17 -0.16 -1.97 13.67
N GLU A 18 -1.37 -1.95 13.14
CA GLU A 18 -2.12 -3.16 12.78
C GLU A 18 -2.26 -3.24 11.26
N ILE A 19 -2.09 -4.44 10.70
CA ILE A 19 -2.20 -4.68 9.25
C ILE A 19 -3.30 -5.69 9.01
N THR A 20 -4.21 -5.39 8.09
CA THR A 20 -5.21 -6.36 7.61
C THR A 20 -5.10 -6.46 6.09
N SER A 21 -4.91 -7.67 5.55
CA SER A 21 -4.75 -7.86 4.11
C SER A 21 -5.64 -8.93 3.51
N CYS A 22 -6.18 -8.66 2.33
CA CYS A 22 -6.99 -9.58 1.55
C CYS A 22 -6.28 -10.01 0.27
N LEU A 23 -6.51 -11.24 -0.16
CA LEU A 23 -5.90 -11.85 -1.34
C LEU A 23 -6.99 -12.19 -2.38
N PRO A 24 -7.40 -11.23 -3.22
CA PRO A 24 -8.38 -11.51 -4.27
C PRO A 24 -7.77 -12.35 -5.40
N SER A 25 -8.62 -13.16 -6.03
CA SER A 25 -8.26 -13.95 -7.22
C SER A 25 -8.79 -13.23 -8.45
N SER A 26 -7.93 -12.98 -9.44
CA SER A 26 -8.35 -12.55 -10.77
C SER A 26 -7.44 -13.18 -11.83
N ALA A 27 -8.05 -13.58 -12.95
CA ALA A 27 -7.39 -14.15 -14.12
C ALA A 27 -7.58 -13.18 -15.29
N GLY A 28 -6.48 -12.67 -15.87
CA GLY A 28 -6.50 -11.92 -17.14
C GLY A 28 -6.00 -10.48 -17.10
N GLY A 29 -5.72 -9.89 -15.93
CA GLY A 29 -5.19 -8.52 -15.81
C GLY A 29 -5.42 -7.89 -14.43
N PRO A 30 -4.91 -6.67 -14.18
CA PRO A 30 -5.34 -5.88 -13.03
C PRO A 30 -6.86 -5.67 -13.10
N PRO A 31 -7.62 -5.85 -12.00
CA PRO A 31 -9.05 -5.60 -12.01
C PRO A 31 -9.37 -4.12 -12.33
N PRO A 32 -10.60 -3.81 -12.78
CA PRO A 32 -11.06 -2.43 -12.93
C PRO A 32 -10.76 -1.60 -11.67
N ALA A 33 -10.48 -0.30 -11.85
CA ALA A 33 -10.08 0.62 -10.79
C ALA A 33 -8.74 0.29 -10.08
N SER A 34 -7.87 -0.53 -10.69
CA SER A 34 -6.56 -0.83 -10.08
C SER A 34 -5.60 0.37 -10.08
N TYR A 35 -5.62 1.20 -11.11
CA TYR A 35 -4.68 2.32 -11.25
C TYR A 35 -5.31 3.61 -10.78
N HIS A 36 -4.62 4.37 -9.95
CA HIS A 36 -5.00 5.75 -9.64
C HIS A 36 -5.05 6.61 -10.92
N ASP A 37 -5.93 7.60 -11.02
CA ASP A 37 -6.12 8.45 -12.22
C ASP A 37 -4.81 9.09 -12.75
N LEU A 38 -3.92 9.47 -11.82
CA LEU A 38 -2.58 9.99 -12.11
C LEU A 38 -1.68 8.95 -12.79
N GLU A 39 -1.78 7.69 -12.39
CA GLU A 39 -0.98 6.61 -12.96
C GLU A 39 -1.64 6.04 -14.23
N GLU A 40 -2.97 5.94 -14.26
CA GLU A 40 -3.78 5.43 -15.38
C GLU A 40 -3.52 6.19 -16.67
N LYS A 41 -3.41 7.52 -16.59
CA LYS A 41 -3.12 8.38 -17.76
C LYS A 41 -1.64 8.44 -18.12
N SER A 42 -0.76 7.85 -17.30
CA SER A 42 0.68 7.89 -17.51
C SER A 42 1.16 6.72 -18.38
N GLN A 43 2.35 6.86 -18.96
CA GLN A 43 3.03 5.76 -19.66
C GLN A 43 3.29 4.53 -18.76
N PHE A 44 3.19 4.66 -17.44
CA PHE A 44 3.44 3.58 -16.48
C PHE A 44 2.25 2.63 -16.31
N ALA A 45 1.06 3.02 -16.76
CA ALA A 45 -0.08 2.11 -16.90
C ALA A 45 0.12 1.08 -18.02
N ASN A 46 0.98 1.39 -19.01
CA ASN A 46 1.27 0.53 -20.17
C ASN A 46 2.41 -0.48 -19.93
N GLN A 47 2.70 -0.83 -18.67
CA GLN A 47 3.72 -1.82 -18.34
C GLN A 47 3.21 -3.25 -18.53
N THR A 48 4.15 -4.17 -18.81
CA THR A 48 3.84 -5.60 -18.93
C THR A 48 3.40 -6.16 -17.58
N PHE A 49 2.10 -6.38 -17.43
CA PHE A 49 1.54 -7.07 -16.27
C PHE A 49 1.88 -8.56 -16.33
N ILE A 50 2.50 -9.08 -15.28
CA ILE A 50 2.89 -10.50 -15.18
C ILE A 50 1.79 -11.30 -14.44
N GLY A 51 1.06 -10.66 -13.54
CA GLY A 51 0.13 -11.33 -12.64
C GLY A 51 0.76 -11.61 -11.28
N GLY A 52 0.33 -12.67 -10.60
CA GLY A 52 0.78 -12.99 -9.25
C GLY A 52 -0.22 -12.57 -8.18
N LEU A 53 0.28 -12.37 -6.97
CA LEU A 53 -0.56 -12.17 -5.79
C LEU A 53 -1.17 -10.77 -5.78
N GLN A 54 -2.49 -10.69 -5.84
CA GLN A 54 -3.19 -9.43 -5.62
C GLN A 54 -3.36 -9.24 -4.12
N VAL A 55 -3.16 -8.03 -3.63
CA VAL A 55 -3.23 -7.73 -2.21
C VAL A 55 -3.91 -6.39 -1.99
N CYS A 56 -5.00 -6.40 -1.22
CA CYS A 56 -5.48 -5.20 -0.56
C CYS A 56 -4.87 -5.18 0.85
N VAL A 57 -4.32 -4.05 1.29
CA VAL A 57 -3.75 -3.88 2.63
C VAL A 57 -4.37 -2.66 3.29
N ILE A 58 -4.87 -2.84 4.50
CA ILE A 58 -5.28 -1.77 5.40
C ILE A 58 -4.27 -1.73 6.53
N VAL A 59 -3.69 -0.56 6.76
CA VAL A 59 -2.74 -0.32 7.82
C VAL A 59 -3.24 0.80 8.70
N HIS A 60 -3.39 0.51 9.99
CA HIS A 60 -3.59 1.51 11.02
C HIS A 60 -2.25 1.76 11.71
N TYR A 61 -1.57 2.85 11.34
CA TYR A 61 -0.30 3.22 11.97
C TYR A 61 -0.58 3.91 13.30
N LEU A 62 -0.24 3.22 14.38
CA LEU A 62 -0.32 3.73 15.76
C LEU A 62 0.94 4.53 16.12
N GLU A 63 2.07 4.17 15.53
CA GLU A 63 3.33 4.84 15.75
C GLU A 63 3.99 5.09 14.40
N SER A 64 4.17 6.35 14.05
CA SER A 64 4.98 6.71 12.90
C SER A 64 5.67 8.04 13.14
N PRO A 65 6.72 8.37 12.37
CA PRO A 65 7.38 9.64 12.52
C PRO A 65 6.53 10.89 12.19
N ILE A 66 5.41 10.70 11.50
CA ILE A 66 4.45 11.76 11.18
C ILE A 66 3.17 11.69 12.04
N GLY A 67 3.19 10.85 13.08
CA GLY A 67 2.04 10.58 13.94
C GLY A 67 1.16 9.44 13.43
N GLU A 68 -0.01 9.30 14.04
CA GLU A 68 -0.97 8.25 13.69
C GLU A 68 -1.65 8.54 12.34
N TYR A 69 -1.82 7.51 11.51
CA TYR A 69 -2.57 7.63 10.27
C TYR A 69 -3.03 6.26 9.75
N ASP A 70 -4.15 6.27 9.04
CA ASP A 70 -4.64 5.14 8.26
C ASP A 70 -4.15 5.15 6.81
N GLU A 71 -3.87 3.96 6.28
CA GLU A 71 -3.50 3.73 4.88
C GLU A 71 -4.24 2.51 4.30
N LEU A 72 -4.89 2.69 3.16
CA LEU A 72 -5.46 1.63 2.34
C LEU A 72 -4.64 1.53 1.06
N LEU A 73 -4.08 0.36 0.78
CA LEU A 73 -3.17 0.10 -0.32
C LEU A 73 -3.70 -1.01 -1.23
N TRP A 74 -3.65 -0.77 -2.54
CA TRP A 74 -3.97 -1.77 -3.56
C TRP A 74 -2.71 -2.19 -4.33
N ILE A 75 -2.44 -3.48 -4.34
CA ILE A 75 -1.38 -4.13 -5.11
C ILE A 75 -2.06 -5.10 -6.10
N PRO A 76 -2.19 -4.75 -7.39
CA PRO A 76 -2.84 -5.61 -8.38
C PRO A 76 -2.01 -6.83 -8.78
N GLY A 77 -0.72 -6.87 -8.43
CA GLY A 77 0.19 -7.96 -8.77
C GLY A 77 1.58 -7.47 -9.17
N ALA A 78 2.31 -8.35 -9.85
CA ALA A 78 3.64 -8.09 -10.35
C ALA A 78 3.65 -7.57 -11.80
N PHE A 79 4.66 -6.77 -12.09
CA PHE A 79 4.95 -6.17 -13.38
C PHE A 79 6.39 -6.49 -13.79
N GLN A 80 6.66 -6.40 -15.08
CA GLN A 80 8.02 -6.43 -15.58
C GLN A 80 8.66 -5.06 -15.38
N ASN A 81 9.77 -5.02 -14.64
CA ASN A 81 10.55 -3.80 -14.50
C ASN A 81 11.21 -3.43 -15.85
N PRO A 82 10.96 -2.23 -16.41
CA PRO A 82 11.48 -1.82 -17.72
C PRO A 82 13.01 -1.82 -17.86
N TRP A 83 13.77 -1.49 -16.81
CA TRP A 83 15.25 -1.40 -16.88
C TRP A 83 15.94 -2.71 -16.57
N SER A 84 15.42 -3.47 -15.61
CA SER A 84 16.06 -4.71 -15.17
C SER A 84 15.50 -5.96 -15.84
N GLY A 85 14.33 -5.88 -16.47
CA GLY A 85 13.59 -7.00 -17.05
C GLY A 85 13.05 -7.99 -16.01
N LYS A 86 13.30 -7.77 -14.72
CA LYS A 86 12.88 -8.66 -13.62
C LYS A 86 11.45 -8.37 -13.19
N GLN A 87 10.79 -9.37 -12.61
CA GLN A 87 9.49 -9.19 -11.97
C GLN A 87 9.62 -8.31 -10.71
N THR A 88 8.65 -7.44 -10.49
CA THR A 88 8.56 -6.59 -9.30
C THR A 88 7.10 -6.33 -8.96
N TYR A 89 6.76 -6.22 -7.67
CA TYR A 89 5.41 -5.84 -7.26
C TYR A 89 5.28 -4.31 -7.25
N ARG A 90 4.05 -3.82 -7.39
CA ARG A 90 3.77 -2.40 -7.34
C ARG A 90 2.40 -2.16 -6.72
N ALA A 91 2.33 -1.20 -5.81
CA ALA A 91 1.06 -0.65 -5.40
C ALA A 91 0.65 0.46 -6.37
N THR A 92 -0.50 0.33 -7.00
CA THR A 92 -0.95 1.24 -8.08
C THR A 92 -2.02 2.22 -7.60
N ARG A 93 -2.47 2.06 -6.35
CA ARG A 93 -3.44 2.94 -5.71
C ARG A 93 -3.27 2.88 -4.19
N ALA A 94 -3.29 4.04 -3.55
CA ALA A 94 -3.22 4.15 -2.10
C ALA A 94 -4.06 5.32 -1.59
N TYR A 95 -4.77 5.14 -0.49
CA TYR A 95 -5.52 6.19 0.22
C TYR A 95 -4.90 6.39 1.59
N VAL A 96 -4.77 7.64 2.01
CA VAL A 96 -4.25 8.00 3.33
C VAL A 96 -5.15 9.01 4.02
N SER A 97 -5.18 8.95 5.34
CA SER A 97 -5.93 9.89 6.19
C SER A 97 -5.29 11.28 6.32
N THR A 98 -3.98 11.42 6.10
CA THR A 98 -3.24 12.67 6.36
C THR A 98 -2.46 13.18 5.15
N GLY A 99 -2.47 14.51 4.94
CA GLY A 99 -1.70 15.16 3.88
C GLY A 99 -0.19 15.02 4.03
N ALA A 100 0.32 14.93 5.27
CA ALA A 100 1.72 14.65 5.53
C ALA A 100 2.16 13.29 4.98
N SER A 101 1.32 12.25 5.13
CA SER A 101 1.59 10.91 4.58
C SER A 101 1.56 10.91 3.06
N LEU A 102 0.64 11.68 2.45
CA LEU A 102 0.58 11.84 1.01
C LEU A 102 1.85 12.49 0.45
N TYR A 103 2.22 13.66 0.98
CA TYR A 103 3.38 14.41 0.50
C TYR A 103 4.67 13.59 0.65
N ASN A 104 4.90 13.05 1.85
CA ASN A 104 6.12 12.27 2.12
C ASN A 104 6.15 10.95 1.35
N GLY A 105 5.02 10.25 1.21
CA GLY A 105 4.93 9.01 0.45
C GLY A 105 5.24 9.20 -1.04
N ARG A 106 4.71 10.26 -1.64
CA ARG A 106 4.98 10.61 -3.04
C ARG A 106 6.43 11.06 -3.23
N LYS A 107 6.89 11.99 -2.40
CA LYS A 107 8.25 12.54 -2.47
C LYS A 107 9.32 11.48 -2.25
N ASN A 108 9.16 10.65 -1.22
CA ASN A 108 10.21 9.73 -0.79
C ASN A 108 10.16 8.40 -1.52
N TRP A 109 8.97 7.90 -1.86
CA TRP A 109 8.79 6.52 -2.33
C TRP A 109 8.07 6.38 -3.67
N ASN A 110 7.68 7.49 -4.30
CA ASN A 110 6.88 7.50 -5.54
C ASN A 110 5.54 6.72 -5.45
N VAL A 111 4.99 6.53 -4.25
CA VAL A 111 3.71 5.82 -4.10
C VAL A 111 2.57 6.74 -4.53
N PRO A 112 1.66 6.32 -5.44
CA PRO A 112 0.53 7.13 -5.89
C PRO A 112 -0.58 7.19 -4.81
N LYS A 113 -0.30 7.90 -3.71
CA LYS A 113 -1.22 8.11 -2.59
C LYS A 113 -2.20 9.23 -2.88
N ILE A 114 -3.43 9.17 -2.38
CA ILE A 114 -4.38 10.30 -2.33
C ILE A 114 -4.88 10.49 -0.89
N VAL A 115 -5.07 11.74 -0.46
CA VAL A 115 -5.72 12.00 0.82
C VAL A 115 -7.21 11.74 0.66
N THR A 116 -7.76 10.91 1.53
CA THR A 116 -9.20 10.85 1.77
C THR A 116 -9.48 11.50 3.11
N VAL A 117 -10.51 12.35 3.18
CA VAL A 117 -10.87 13.01 4.44
C VAL A 117 -11.47 11.98 5.37
N LEU A 118 -10.70 11.57 6.37
CA LEU A 118 -11.17 10.95 7.59
C LEU A 118 -11.12 12.08 8.63
N PRO A 119 -12.26 12.58 9.15
CA PRO A 119 -13.43 11.81 9.53
C PRO A 119 -14.58 11.83 8.50
N TYR A 120 -15.40 10.77 8.60
CA TYR A 120 -16.67 10.55 7.90
C TYR A 120 -17.58 11.80 7.89
N ASP A 121 -17.95 12.30 6.71
CA ASP A 121 -18.78 13.51 6.54
C ASP A 121 -20.30 13.25 6.72
N GLY A 122 -20.69 12.02 7.07
CA GLY A 122 -22.09 11.61 7.18
C GLY A 122 -22.73 11.08 5.89
N LYS A 123 -22.04 11.16 4.74
CA LYS A 123 -22.42 10.43 3.50
C LYS A 123 -21.88 9.01 3.55
N GLU A 124 -22.47 8.11 2.75
CA GLU A 124 -22.09 6.69 2.78
C GLU A 124 -20.58 6.48 2.68
N PRO A 125 -20.01 5.60 3.52
CA PRO A 125 -18.56 5.41 3.58
C PRO A 125 -18.10 4.75 2.30
N PHE A 126 -17.04 5.30 1.70
CA PHE A 126 -16.37 4.71 0.53
C PHE A 126 -16.00 3.23 0.75
N MET A 127 -15.65 2.86 1.98
CA MET A 127 -15.39 1.48 2.38
C MET A 127 -15.75 1.28 3.85
N GLU A 128 -16.66 0.36 4.14
CA GLU A 128 -17.01 -0.03 5.51
C GLU A 128 -16.77 -1.54 5.69
N LEU A 129 -15.81 -1.87 6.56
CA LEU A 129 -15.40 -3.23 6.84
C LEU A 129 -15.61 -3.55 8.32
N ASP A 130 -16.53 -4.46 8.58
CA ASP A 130 -16.77 -5.08 9.87
C ASP A 130 -15.80 -6.27 10.04
N LEU A 131 -14.72 -6.02 10.77
CA LEU A 131 -13.70 -7.00 11.13
C LEU A 131 -14.19 -7.79 12.36
N LYS A 132 -14.76 -8.98 12.14
CA LYS A 132 -15.17 -9.85 13.25
C LYS A 132 -14.00 -10.77 13.64
N PRO A 133 -13.42 -10.61 14.84
CA PRO A 133 -12.44 -11.56 15.32
C PRO A 133 -13.08 -12.95 15.39
N ILE A 134 -12.38 -13.95 14.85
CA ILE A 134 -12.84 -15.34 14.90
C ILE A 134 -12.54 -15.85 16.31
N LEU A 135 -13.44 -15.55 17.25
CA LEU A 135 -13.35 -16.09 18.59
C LEU A 135 -13.55 -17.63 18.50
N PHE A 136 -12.57 -18.39 19.00
CA PHE A 136 -12.71 -19.80 19.40
C PHE A 136 -12.64 -20.96 18.39
N LYS A 137 -12.24 -20.77 17.12
CA LYS A 137 -11.72 -21.89 16.30
C LYS A 137 -10.48 -21.46 15.51
N SER A 138 -9.31 -21.92 15.96
CA SER A 138 -7.98 -21.87 15.32
C SER A 138 -7.32 -20.49 15.11
N THR A 139 -6.77 -19.89 16.17
CA THR A 139 -5.74 -18.83 16.05
C THR A 139 -4.33 -19.45 16.12
N PRO A 140 -3.63 -19.67 15.01
CA PRO A 140 -2.18 -19.76 15.07
C PRO A 140 -1.63 -18.33 15.25
N PHE A 141 -1.32 -17.92 16.49
CA PHE A 141 -0.51 -16.73 16.77
C PHE A 141 0.94 -17.03 16.40
N LEU A 142 1.24 -17.07 15.11
CA LEU A 142 2.61 -17.33 14.66
C LEU A 142 3.36 -16.01 14.62
N PRO A 143 4.54 -15.92 15.28
CA PRO A 143 5.42 -14.78 15.09
C PRO A 143 5.85 -14.79 13.63
N ILE A 144 5.41 -13.80 12.87
CA ILE A 144 5.86 -13.62 11.49
C ILE A 144 7.07 -12.70 11.50
N ASN A 145 8.11 -13.11 10.79
CA ASN A 145 9.22 -12.24 10.44
C ASN A 145 9.53 -12.47 8.96
N THR A 146 9.30 -11.43 8.17
CA THR A 146 9.51 -11.42 6.72
C THR A 146 10.93 -11.74 6.29
N LYS A 147 11.94 -11.66 7.19
CA LYS A 147 13.31 -12.15 6.92
C LYS A 147 13.38 -13.67 6.66
N TYR A 148 12.42 -14.45 7.17
CA TYR A 148 12.41 -15.91 7.01
C TYR A 148 11.40 -16.41 5.97
N ILE A 149 10.63 -15.50 5.36
CA ILE A 149 9.69 -15.83 4.30
C ILE A 149 10.38 -15.51 2.96
N PRO A 150 10.54 -16.46 2.02
CA PRO A 150 11.23 -16.25 0.75
C PRO A 150 10.40 -15.43 -0.26
N ILE A 151 9.60 -14.48 0.23
CA ILE A 151 8.86 -13.51 -0.56
C ILE A 151 9.50 -12.17 -0.23
N ALA A 152 10.44 -11.73 -1.06
CA ALA A 152 10.98 -10.38 -0.96
C ALA A 152 9.86 -9.40 -1.33
N PHE A 153 9.35 -8.64 -0.35
CA PHE A 153 8.44 -7.52 -0.59
C PHE A 153 9.24 -6.32 -1.12
N SER A 154 9.82 -6.49 -2.30
CA SER A 154 10.45 -5.42 -3.06
C SER A 154 9.43 -4.83 -4.02
N PHE A 155 9.20 -3.54 -3.90
CA PHE A 155 8.32 -2.78 -4.76
C PHE A 155 9.14 -1.78 -5.56
N ASP A 156 8.90 -1.71 -6.87
CA ASP A 156 9.48 -0.67 -7.71
C ASP A 156 8.39 0.30 -8.15
N PHE A 157 8.61 1.57 -7.87
CA PHE A 157 7.67 2.63 -8.17
C PHE A 157 8.19 3.57 -9.26
N PRO A 158 7.39 3.80 -10.32
CA PRO A 158 7.73 4.76 -11.35
C PRO A 158 7.75 6.19 -10.81
N PRO A 159 8.48 7.11 -11.48
CA PRO A 159 8.36 8.53 -11.22
C PRO A 159 6.90 9.00 -11.31
N LEU A 160 6.51 9.90 -10.42
CA LEU A 160 5.18 10.48 -10.41
C LEU A 160 5.15 11.79 -11.20
N GLN A 161 4.04 12.03 -11.91
CA GLN A 161 3.84 13.29 -12.63
C GLN A 161 3.66 14.44 -11.63
N GLN A 162 4.27 15.59 -11.95
CA GLN A 162 4.02 16.83 -11.24
C GLN A 162 2.68 17.43 -11.67
N GLY A 163 1.94 18.00 -10.73
CA GLY A 163 0.70 18.73 -11.03
C GLY A 163 0.53 19.96 -10.16
N GLU A 164 -0.50 20.75 -10.46
CA GLU A 164 -0.76 22.04 -9.81
C GLU A 164 -1.50 21.90 -8.47
N GLU A 165 -2.18 20.77 -8.22
CA GLU A 165 -2.89 20.53 -6.97
C GLU A 165 -1.93 20.23 -5.80
N GLU A 166 -2.31 20.66 -4.60
CA GLU A 166 -1.50 20.45 -3.38
C GLU A 166 -1.21 18.96 -3.16
N GLY A 167 0.09 18.65 -3.04
CA GLY A 167 0.56 17.29 -2.82
C GLY A 167 0.89 16.48 -4.08
N LEU A 168 0.72 17.02 -5.30
CA LEU A 168 1.25 16.44 -6.54
C LEU A 168 2.76 16.68 -6.69
N VAL A 169 3.53 16.01 -5.83
CA VAL A 169 5.00 16.04 -5.89
C VAL A 169 5.46 15.22 -7.09
N GLY A 170 5.99 15.91 -8.10
CA GLY A 170 6.66 15.28 -9.23
C GLY A 170 7.99 14.67 -8.80
N THR A 171 8.26 13.47 -9.30
CA THR A 171 9.56 12.82 -9.15
C THR A 171 10.10 12.42 -10.51
N TYR A 172 11.42 12.26 -10.62
CA TYR A 172 12.10 12.04 -11.91
C TYR A 172 12.74 10.67 -12.04
N GLU A 173 12.94 9.99 -10.91
CA GLU A 173 13.70 8.75 -10.83
C GLU A 173 12.85 7.61 -10.29
N TRP A 174 13.22 6.39 -10.67
CA TRP A 174 12.63 5.17 -10.13
C TRP A 174 13.09 4.90 -8.72
N LYS A 175 12.16 4.47 -7.87
CA LYS A 175 12.47 4.16 -6.48
C LYS A 175 12.12 2.71 -6.18
N ARG A 176 13.04 2.01 -5.50
CA ARG A 176 12.77 0.69 -4.94
C ARG A 176 12.54 0.82 -3.46
N VAL A 177 11.49 0.16 -2.99
CA VAL A 177 11.12 0.06 -1.59
C VAL A 177 11.21 -1.39 -1.17
N LEU A 178 11.95 -1.66 -0.10
CA LEU A 178 11.99 -2.96 0.56
C LEU A 178 11.15 -2.88 1.83
N LEU A 179 10.14 -3.74 1.91
CA LEU A 179 9.23 -3.79 3.05
C LEU A 179 9.57 -4.96 3.96
N GLY A 180 9.88 -4.66 5.22
CA GLY A 180 10.02 -5.62 6.29
C GLY A 180 8.83 -5.52 7.25
N ILE A 181 8.06 -6.60 7.38
CA ILE A 181 6.98 -6.71 8.36
C ILE A 181 7.34 -7.78 9.40
N SER A 182 7.12 -7.47 10.67
CA SER A 182 7.16 -8.46 11.75
C SER A 182 6.02 -8.21 12.73
N GLY A 183 5.52 -9.26 13.38
CA GLY A 183 4.39 -9.14 14.30
C GLY A 183 3.73 -10.47 14.59
N LYS A 184 2.52 -10.44 15.15
CA LYS A 184 1.70 -11.64 15.40
C LYS A 184 0.62 -11.74 14.34
N ALA A 185 0.72 -12.74 13.48
CA ALA A 185 -0.28 -12.97 12.45
C ALA A 185 -1.47 -13.80 12.99
N GLY A 186 -2.63 -13.59 12.40
CA GLY A 186 -3.87 -14.34 12.63
C GLY A 186 -4.81 -14.19 11.44
N MET A 187 -6.00 -14.78 11.53
CA MET A 187 -7.05 -14.65 10.52
C MET A 187 -8.24 -13.91 11.10
N VAL A 188 -8.82 -13.01 10.30
CA VAL A 188 -10.04 -12.28 10.63
C VAL A 188 -11.09 -12.51 9.55
N LYS A 189 -12.35 -12.65 9.95
CA LYS A 189 -13.45 -12.75 9.00
C LYS A 189 -13.95 -11.33 8.72
N VAL A 190 -13.91 -10.94 7.46
CA VAL A 190 -14.30 -9.59 7.06
C VAL A 190 -15.66 -9.64 6.37
N LYS A 191 -16.59 -8.82 6.87
CA LYS A 191 -17.88 -8.56 6.24
C LYS A 191 -17.98 -7.07 6.00
N GLY A 192 -18.66 -6.67 4.93
CA GLY A 192 -18.80 -5.25 4.63
C GLY A 192 -19.28 -5.03 3.21
N THR A 193 -19.47 -3.78 2.88
CA THR A 193 -19.68 -3.30 1.52
C THR A 193 -18.31 -2.96 0.94
N THR A 194 -17.86 -3.77 0.01
CA THR A 194 -16.72 -3.43 -0.85
C THR A 194 -17.23 -2.57 -2.00
N ASP A 195 -16.50 -1.51 -2.30
CA ASP A 195 -16.82 -0.43 -3.24
C ASP A 195 -17.29 -0.87 -4.65
N ASP A 196 -17.79 0.11 -5.42
CA ASP A 196 -18.47 0.02 -6.70
C ASP A 196 -17.67 -0.67 -7.84
N GLY A 197 -16.34 -0.71 -7.75
CA GLY A 197 -15.44 -1.19 -8.81
C GLY A 197 -14.93 -0.08 -9.74
N ILE A 198 -15.18 1.19 -9.39
CA ILE A 198 -14.81 2.42 -10.10
C ILE A 198 -13.73 3.17 -9.30
N HIS A 199 -13.94 3.32 -7.99
CA HIS A 199 -13.03 4.05 -7.10
C HIS A 199 -12.16 3.12 -6.25
N TYR A 200 -12.44 1.83 -6.22
CA TYR A 200 -11.53 0.79 -5.74
C TYR A 200 -11.85 -0.54 -6.41
N PRO A 201 -10.86 -1.43 -6.57
CA PRO A 201 -11.12 -2.78 -7.05
C PRO A 201 -12.13 -3.50 -6.16
N ARG A 202 -13.12 -4.12 -6.79
CA ARG A 202 -14.13 -4.89 -6.06
C ARG A 202 -13.45 -6.06 -5.35
N LEU A 203 -13.46 -6.02 -4.02
CA LEU A 203 -12.96 -7.12 -3.19
C LEU A 203 -14.07 -8.15 -3.00
N ASN A 204 -13.71 -9.42 -2.84
CA ASN A 204 -14.72 -10.44 -2.56
C ASN A 204 -15.31 -10.25 -1.16
N ASN A 205 -16.62 -9.99 -1.10
CA ASN A 205 -17.37 -9.92 0.15
C ASN A 205 -17.37 -11.27 0.88
N GLY A 206 -17.05 -11.26 2.18
CA GLY A 206 -17.22 -12.42 3.06
C GLY A 206 -16.03 -13.39 3.18
N GLY A 207 -14.81 -12.95 2.85
CA GLY A 207 -13.59 -13.75 2.94
C GLY A 207 -12.86 -13.75 4.29
N TYR A 208 -11.83 -14.58 4.38
CA TYR A 208 -10.84 -14.54 5.46
C TYR A 208 -9.66 -13.66 5.05
N TRP A 209 -9.31 -12.70 5.90
CA TRP A 209 -8.18 -11.81 5.69
C TRP A 209 -7.08 -12.16 6.70
N LEU A 210 -5.84 -11.92 6.31
CA LEU A 210 -4.71 -12.00 7.22
C LEU A 210 -4.73 -10.74 8.08
N TRP A 211 -4.59 -10.89 9.40
CA TRP A 211 -4.44 -9.79 10.33
C TRP A 211 -3.09 -9.91 11.04
N VAL A 212 -2.36 -8.82 11.18
CA VAL A 212 -1.09 -8.75 11.91
C VAL A 212 -1.24 -7.73 13.01
N LYS A 213 -1.16 -8.21 14.25
CA LYS A 213 -1.14 -7.39 15.46
C LYS A 213 0.30 -7.05 15.85
N ASP A 214 0.48 -5.89 16.47
CA ASP A 214 1.77 -5.39 16.96
C ASP A 214 2.80 -5.34 15.81
N ALA A 215 2.34 -4.96 14.61
CA ALA A 215 3.13 -5.00 13.40
C ALA A 215 4.22 -3.93 13.46
N LYS A 216 5.48 -4.36 13.37
CA LYS A 216 6.62 -3.48 13.13
C LYS A 216 6.92 -3.50 11.64
N ILE A 217 6.75 -2.33 11.03
CA ILE A 217 6.92 -2.09 9.60
C ILE A 217 8.24 -1.33 9.45
N ARG A 218 9.15 -1.89 8.65
CA ARG A 218 10.41 -1.29 8.24
C ARG A 218 10.32 -1.05 6.74
N ILE A 219 10.53 0.18 6.32
CA ILE A 219 10.53 0.58 4.92
C ILE A 219 11.93 1.08 4.62
N GLU A 220 12.63 0.41 3.71
CA GLU A 220 13.97 0.79 3.28
C GLU A 220 13.96 1.19 1.81
N GLY A 221 14.60 2.31 1.53
CA GLY A 221 14.90 2.79 0.20
C GLY A 221 16.09 2.09 -0.37
N ALA A 222 15.92 1.54 -1.57
CA ALA A 222 17.03 1.08 -2.37
C ALA A 222 17.07 1.87 -3.68
N GLN A 223 18.28 2.28 -4.08
CA GLN A 223 18.50 2.83 -5.40
C GLN A 223 18.32 1.73 -6.44
N VAL A 224 17.52 1.99 -7.47
CA VAL A 224 17.41 1.10 -8.63
C VAL A 224 18.70 1.27 -9.43
N ARG A 225 19.77 0.56 -9.05
CA ARG A 225 21.01 0.59 -9.83
C ARG A 225 20.71 0.15 -11.27
N SER A 226 20.96 1.05 -12.23
CA SER A 226 21.08 0.68 -13.63
C SER A 226 22.21 -0.34 -13.75
N LYS A 227 21.97 -1.42 -14.50
CA LYS A 227 23.10 -2.16 -15.05
C LYS A 227 23.74 -1.24 -16.09
N GLU A 228 24.98 -0.84 -15.84
CA GLU A 228 25.92 -0.59 -16.94
C GLU A 228 26.08 -1.88 -17.77
#